data_AF-A0A4V2XLG9-F1
#
_entry.id   AF-A0A4V2XLG9-F1
#
_cell.length_a   1.000
_cell.length_b   1.000
_cell.length_c   1.000
_cell.angle_alpha   90.00
_cell.angle_beta   90.00
_cell.angle_gamma   90.00
#
_symmetry.space_group_name_H-M   'P 1'
#
loop_
_entity.id
_entity.type
_entity.pdbx_description
1 polymer ?
#
loop_
_entity_poly.entity_id
_entity_poly.type
_entity_poly.pdbx_seq_one_letter_code
_entity_poly.pdbx_strand_id
1 'polypeptide(L)'
;MTYYPDRSAYHYLAETVPADVTALNIGWLSSLRRYPKGEAPEGFTEALALLCRDQPRARTRGVHACGLPHRLGESRQPVRIEVGGEKVLLGTAEVRVIAKTGEWLIAPTLVHHYVTRHRYLPPPEFVEAVLAGRVAGEA
;
A
#
# COMPACT_ATOMS: atom_id res chain seq x y z
N MET A 1 8.13 -12.07 -7.16
CA MET A 1 7.64 -10.75 -6.73
C MET A 1 6.32 -10.50 -7.42
N THR A 2 5.31 -10.13 -6.65
CA THR A 2 3.99 -9.80 -7.22
C THR A 2 4.03 -8.36 -7.71
N TYR A 3 3.79 -8.16 -9.00
CA TYR A 3 3.71 -6.85 -9.64
C TYR A 3 2.36 -6.68 -10.31
N TYR A 4 1.69 -5.56 -10.03
CA TYR A 4 0.52 -5.12 -10.74
C TYR A 4 0.68 -3.63 -11.06
N PRO A 5 0.46 -3.18 -12.31
CA PRO A 5 0.48 -1.75 -12.62
C PRO A 5 -0.53 -0.99 -11.76
N ASP A 6 -0.17 0.24 -11.37
CA ASP A 6 -1.15 1.11 -10.72
C ASP A 6 -2.39 1.28 -11.60
N ARG A 7 -3.57 1.22 -10.98
CA ARG A 7 -4.89 1.28 -11.62
C ARG A 7 -5.26 0.06 -12.47
N SER A 8 -4.47 -1.02 -12.46
CA SER A 8 -4.93 -2.28 -13.06
C SER A 8 -5.95 -2.96 -12.15
N ALA A 9 -6.88 -3.72 -12.73
CA ALA A 9 -7.86 -4.50 -11.97
C ALA A 9 -7.19 -5.41 -10.92
N TYR A 10 -7.74 -5.40 -9.71
CA TYR A 10 -7.26 -6.20 -8.58
C TYR A 10 -7.81 -7.62 -8.65
N HIS A 11 -6.92 -8.61 -8.57
CA HIS A 11 -7.27 -10.03 -8.66
C HIS A 11 -6.55 -10.91 -7.62
N TYR A 12 -5.72 -10.33 -6.74
CA TYR A 12 -4.82 -11.12 -5.89
C TYR A 12 -5.56 -11.92 -4.80
N LEU A 13 -6.53 -11.30 -4.12
CA LEU A 13 -7.46 -11.91 -3.17
C LEU A 13 -8.88 -11.45 -3.49
N ALA A 14 -9.31 -11.67 -4.73
CA ALA A 14 -10.58 -11.15 -5.27
C ALA A 14 -11.80 -11.58 -4.45
N GLU A 15 -11.74 -12.75 -3.80
CA GLU A 15 -12.77 -13.29 -2.90
C GLU A 15 -13.04 -12.42 -1.67
N THR A 16 -12.12 -11.49 -1.36
CA THR A 16 -12.24 -10.56 -0.24
C THR A 16 -12.75 -9.18 -0.66
N VAL A 17 -13.19 -9.03 -1.91
CA VAL A 17 -13.77 -7.80 -2.48
C VAL A 17 -15.23 -8.10 -2.86
N PRO A 18 -16.21 -7.25 -2.49
CA PRO A 18 -17.59 -7.42 -2.91
C PRO A 18 -17.72 -7.48 -4.44
N ALA A 19 -18.63 -8.33 -4.94
CA ALA A 19 -18.73 -8.63 -6.37
C ALA A 19 -19.16 -7.42 -7.23
N ASP A 20 -19.84 -6.44 -6.64
CA ASP A 20 -20.29 -5.20 -7.26
C ASP A 20 -19.29 -4.04 -7.15
N VAL A 21 -18.13 -4.28 -6.52
CA VAL A 21 -17.09 -3.27 -6.32
C VAL A 21 -16.00 -3.40 -7.38
N THR A 22 -15.71 -2.29 -8.05
CA THR A 22 -14.49 -2.18 -8.86
C THR A 22 -13.29 -1.95 -7.95
N ALA A 23 -12.31 -2.86 -7.98
CA ALA A 23 -11.08 -2.76 -7.20
C ALA A 23 -9.84 -2.65 -8.10
N LEU A 24 -8.94 -1.75 -7.73
CA LEU A 24 -7.75 -1.38 -8.48
C LEU A 24 -6.48 -1.53 -7.63
N ASN A 25 -5.40 -2.00 -8.25
CA ASN A 25 -4.10 -2.12 -7.63
C ASN A 25 -3.42 -0.76 -7.47
N ILE A 26 -2.77 -0.55 -6.34
CA ILE A 26 -1.87 0.57 -6.09
C ILE A 26 -0.60 0.09 -5.41
N GLY A 27 0.57 0.51 -5.90
CA GLY A 27 1.84 0.29 -5.21
C GLY A 27 2.32 -1.17 -5.20
N TRP A 28 1.87 -2.01 -6.13
CA TRP A 28 2.38 -3.38 -6.31
C TRP A 28 3.63 -3.36 -7.20
N LEU A 29 4.73 -2.82 -6.66
CA LEU A 29 5.91 -2.45 -7.43
C LEU A 29 6.89 -3.62 -7.66
N SER A 30 7.73 -3.46 -8.69
CA SER A 30 8.85 -4.37 -9.00
C SER A 30 10.10 -3.57 -9.37
N SER A 31 11.27 -4.08 -8.99
CA SER A 31 12.57 -3.49 -9.36
C SER A 31 12.84 -3.57 -10.87
N LEU A 32 12.14 -4.44 -11.58
CA LEU A 32 12.24 -4.59 -13.04
C LEU A 32 11.34 -3.60 -13.81
N ARG A 33 10.53 -2.79 -13.11
CA ARG A 33 9.57 -1.87 -13.71
C ARG A 33 9.82 -0.45 -13.21
N ARG A 34 9.64 0.53 -14.10
CA ARG A 34 9.65 1.94 -13.71
C ARG A 34 8.34 2.26 -12.99
N TYR A 35 8.41 3.18 -12.04
CA TYR A 35 7.26 3.70 -11.31
C TYR A 35 7.45 5.21 -11.08
N PRO A 36 6.36 5.98 -10.96
CA PRO A 36 6.44 7.41 -10.69
C PRO A 36 7.19 7.68 -9.39
N LYS A 37 8.07 8.69 -9.41
CA LYS A 37 8.81 9.12 -8.23
C LYS A 37 8.56 10.59 -7.94
N GLY A 38 8.52 10.96 -6.67
CA GLY A 38 8.23 12.31 -6.24
C GLY A 38 8.28 12.47 -4.73
N GLU A 39 7.86 13.65 -4.28
CA GLU A 39 7.62 13.92 -2.87
C GLU A 39 6.17 13.58 -2.53
N ALA A 40 5.98 12.92 -1.39
CA ALA A 40 4.65 12.69 -0.86
C ALA A 40 4.04 14.02 -0.41
N PRO A 41 2.75 14.28 -0.70
CA PRO A 41 2.05 15.43 -0.13
C PRO A 41 2.08 15.42 1.40
N GLU A 42 2.00 16.62 1.99
CA GLU A 42 2.04 16.80 3.44
C GLU A 42 0.95 15.95 4.15
N GLY A 43 1.32 15.29 5.25
CA GLY A 43 0.43 14.46 6.06
C GLY A 43 0.08 13.09 5.46
N PHE A 44 0.42 12.83 4.19
CA PHE A 44 0.04 11.58 3.53
C PHE A 44 0.78 10.38 4.13
N THR A 45 2.08 10.50 4.40
CA THR A 45 2.88 9.41 4.98
C THR A 45 2.38 9.04 6.37
N GLU A 46 2.04 10.04 7.18
CA GLU A 46 1.53 9.87 8.54
C GLU A 46 0.14 9.20 8.51
N ALA A 47 -0.77 9.68 7.65
CA ALA A 47 -2.09 9.08 7.48
C ALA A 47 -1.99 7.63 6.98
N LEU A 48 -1.11 7.36 6.02
CA LEU A 48 -0.88 6.01 5.49
C LEU A 48 -0.28 5.06 6.55
N ALA A 49 0.60 5.57 7.42
CA ALA A 49 1.15 4.81 8.54
C ALA A 49 0.06 4.41 9.55
N LEU A 50 -0.85 5.33 9.87
CA LEU A 50 -2.00 5.06 10.73
C LEU A 50 -2.92 4.00 10.11
N LEU A 51 -3.21 4.07 8.80
CA LEU A 51 -3.99 3.01 8.12
C LEU A 51 -3.29 1.65 8.18
N CYS A 52 -1.96 1.61 8.02
CA CYS A 52 -1.20 0.37 8.14
C CYS A 52 -1.28 -0.25 9.54
N ARG A 53 -1.38 0.57 10.60
CA ARG A 53 -1.53 0.14 11.99
C ARG A 53 -2.97 -0.30 12.28
N ASP A 54 -3.93 0.57 11.99
CA ASP A 54 -5.30 0.50 12.51
C ASP A 54 -6.26 -0.24 11.59
N GLN A 55 -5.97 -0.27 10.28
CA GLN A 55 -6.87 -0.79 9.26
C GLN A 55 -6.22 -1.81 8.31
N PRO A 56 -5.39 -2.77 8.78
CA PRO A 56 -4.86 -3.81 7.91
C PRO A 56 -6.00 -4.72 7.42
N ARG A 57 -6.09 -4.92 6.10
CA ARG A 57 -7.05 -5.81 5.45
C ARG A 57 -6.35 -7.02 4.84
N ALA A 58 -7.11 -8.10 4.64
CA ALA A 58 -6.65 -9.32 3.96
C ALA A 58 -5.26 -9.80 4.44
N ARG A 59 -5.10 -9.93 5.77
CA ARG A 59 -3.85 -10.38 6.38
C ARG A 59 -3.54 -11.80 5.94
N THR A 60 -2.32 -12.02 5.46
CA THR A 60 -1.82 -13.34 5.06
C THR A 60 -0.77 -13.86 6.06
N ARG A 61 -0.44 -15.14 5.96
CA ARG A 61 0.64 -15.76 6.76
C ARG A 61 2.05 -15.45 6.22
N GLY A 62 2.14 -14.92 5.00
CA GLY A 62 3.40 -14.57 4.35
C GLY A 62 3.83 -13.13 4.64
N VAL A 63 5.13 -12.85 4.45
CA VAL A 63 5.67 -11.48 4.48
C VAL A 63 6.18 -11.16 3.08
N HIS A 64 5.56 -10.20 2.42
CA HIS A 64 6.09 -9.60 1.19
C HIS A 64 7.36 -8.83 1.56
N ALA A 65 8.49 -9.23 0.98
CA ALA A 65 9.75 -8.51 1.12
C ALA A 65 9.82 -7.34 0.13
N CYS A 66 10.54 -6.27 0.48
CA CYS A 66 10.79 -5.22 -0.49
C CYS A 66 11.83 -5.68 -1.53
N GLY A 67 11.41 -5.79 -2.79
CA GLY A 67 12.32 -6.16 -3.88
C GLY A 67 13.00 -4.98 -4.60
N LEU A 68 12.73 -3.74 -4.17
CA LEU A 68 13.36 -2.54 -4.73
C LEU A 68 14.83 -2.37 -4.25
N PRO A 69 15.64 -1.53 -4.93
CA PRO A 69 17.05 -1.34 -4.57
C PRO A 69 17.25 -0.83 -3.13
N HIS A 70 18.12 -1.50 -2.38
CA HIS A 70 18.59 -1.11 -1.04
C HIS A 70 20.11 -0.95 -1.05
N ARG A 71 20.67 -0.24 -0.06
CA ARG A 71 22.13 -0.19 0.10
C ARG A 71 22.64 -1.58 0.47
N LEU A 72 23.89 -1.87 0.13
CA LEU A 72 24.54 -3.11 0.50
C LEU A 72 24.51 -3.26 2.04
N GLY A 73 24.05 -4.41 2.54
CA GLY A 73 23.92 -4.68 3.98
C GLY A 73 22.60 -4.23 4.62
N GLU A 74 21.75 -3.48 3.94
CA GLU A 74 20.41 -3.15 4.46
C GLU A 74 19.46 -4.35 4.32
N SER A 75 18.70 -4.62 5.38
CA SER A 75 17.68 -5.65 5.34
C SER A 75 16.50 -5.25 4.43
N ARG A 76 16.03 -6.22 3.64
CA ARG A 76 14.83 -6.08 2.78
C ARG A 76 13.55 -6.55 3.45
N GLN A 77 13.67 -7.26 4.58
CA GLN A 77 12.57 -7.81 5.37
C GLN A 77 13.05 -8.31 6.74
N PRO A 78 12.18 -8.34 7.76
CA PRO A 78 10.86 -7.68 7.79
C PRO A 78 11.01 -6.15 7.80
N VAL A 79 10.14 -5.46 7.07
CA VAL A 79 10.05 -4.00 7.15
C VAL A 79 9.11 -3.64 8.30
N ARG A 80 9.59 -2.81 9.22
CA ARG A 80 8.81 -2.29 10.34
C ARG A 80 8.84 -0.77 10.35
N ILE A 81 7.71 -0.17 10.69
CA ILE A 81 7.59 1.26 10.94
C ILE A 81 7.15 1.49 12.39
N GLU A 82 7.48 2.65 12.93
CA GLU A 82 7.04 3.07 14.27
C GLU A 82 5.92 4.09 14.14
N VAL A 83 4.78 3.81 14.78
CA VAL A 83 3.57 4.66 14.70
C VAL A 83 3.03 4.83 16.11
N GLY A 84 3.19 6.01 16.70
CA GLY A 84 2.74 6.28 18.08
C GLY A 84 3.39 5.39 19.13
N GLY A 85 4.66 5.00 18.95
CA GLY A 85 5.39 4.12 19.86
C GLY A 85 5.17 2.61 19.61
N GLU A 86 4.32 2.24 18.66
CA GLU A 86 4.09 0.84 18.28
C GLU A 86 4.88 0.44 17.03
N LYS A 87 5.42 -0.78 17.04
CA LYS A 87 6.11 -1.36 15.87
C LYS A 87 5.13 -2.10 14.97
N VAL A 88 4.84 -1.52 13.81
CA VAL A 88 3.92 -2.09 12.80
C VAL A 88 4.72 -2.89 11.77
N LEU A 89 4.39 -4.16 11.58
CA LEU A 89 4.98 -5.02 10.56
C LEU A 89 4.28 -4.79 9.20
N LEU A 90 5.05 -4.41 8.18
CA LEU A 90 4.57 -4.23 6.82
C LEU A 90 4.76 -5.51 5.98
N GLY A 91 4.02 -5.58 4.87
CA GLY A 91 4.11 -6.67 3.88
C GLY A 91 3.30 -7.91 4.22
N THR A 92 2.51 -7.90 5.28
CA THR A 92 1.66 -9.03 5.68
C THR A 92 0.18 -8.84 5.35
N ALA A 93 -0.20 -7.64 4.89
CA ALA A 93 -1.59 -7.21 4.74
C ALA A 93 -1.70 -6.17 3.63
N GLU A 94 -2.92 -5.67 3.44
CA GLU A 94 -3.26 -4.59 2.52
C GLU A 94 -3.84 -3.38 3.26
N VAL A 95 -3.72 -2.21 2.65
CA VAL A 95 -4.57 -1.05 2.94
C VAL A 95 -5.56 -0.90 1.80
N ARG A 96 -6.81 -0.58 2.15
CA ARG A 96 -7.90 -0.43 1.19
C ARG A 96 -8.65 0.86 1.47
N VAL A 97 -8.67 1.75 0.49
CA VAL A 97 -9.37 3.04 0.56
C VAL A 97 -10.32 3.20 -0.62
N ILE A 98 -11.29 4.09 -0.50
CA ILE A 98 -12.33 4.32 -1.51
C ILE A 98 -12.07 5.65 -2.22
N ALA A 99 -11.91 5.59 -3.54
CA ALA A 99 -11.83 6.77 -4.39
C ALA A 99 -13.13 7.58 -4.34
N LYS A 100 -13.10 8.87 -4.70
CA LYS A 100 -14.35 9.68 -4.81
C LYS A 100 -15.37 9.09 -5.78
N THR A 101 -14.89 8.36 -6.78
CA THR A 101 -15.66 7.68 -7.81
C THR A 101 -16.18 6.31 -7.38
N GLY A 102 -15.83 5.84 -6.18
CA GLY A 102 -16.37 4.62 -5.56
C GLY A 102 -15.49 3.39 -5.68
N GLU A 103 -14.45 3.41 -6.52
CA GLU A 103 -13.53 2.27 -6.67
C GLU A 103 -12.69 2.07 -5.41
N TRP A 104 -12.44 0.80 -5.09
CA TRP A 104 -11.49 0.43 -4.06
C TRP A 104 -10.08 0.51 -4.61
N LEU A 105 -9.22 1.23 -3.91
CA LEU A 105 -7.80 1.36 -4.20
C LEU A 105 -7.04 0.51 -3.19
N ILE A 106 -6.46 -0.60 -3.66
CA ILE A 106 -5.89 -1.65 -2.83
C ILE A 106 -4.37 -1.69 -3.00
N ALA A 107 -3.67 -1.48 -1.89
CA ALA A 107 -2.21 -1.51 -1.85
C ALA A 107 -1.70 -2.48 -0.79
N PRO A 108 -0.54 -3.13 -0.98
CA PRO A 108 0.10 -3.86 0.10
C PRO A 108 0.53 -2.86 1.19
N THR A 109 0.56 -3.24 2.46
CA THR A 109 1.05 -2.33 3.53
C THR A 109 2.50 -1.86 3.31
N LEU A 110 3.28 -2.59 2.49
CA LEU A 110 4.59 -2.13 1.99
C LEU A 110 4.56 -0.79 1.24
N VAL A 111 3.40 -0.33 0.76
CA VAL A 111 3.27 0.94 0.05
C VAL A 111 3.81 2.11 0.87
N HIS A 112 3.67 2.08 2.21
CA HIS A 112 4.28 3.08 3.08
C HIS A 112 5.81 3.11 2.96
N HIS A 113 6.45 1.94 2.98
CA HIS A 113 7.90 1.81 2.74
C HIS A 113 8.28 2.27 1.34
N TYR A 114 7.48 1.95 0.33
CA TYR A 114 7.76 2.38 -1.04
C TYR A 114 7.73 3.91 -1.19
N VAL A 115 6.78 4.58 -0.55
CA VAL A 115 6.69 6.04 -0.54
C VAL A 115 7.87 6.66 0.20
N THR A 116 8.09 6.25 1.46
CA THR A 116 9.09 6.87 2.35
C THR A 116 10.53 6.55 1.97
N ARG A 117 10.82 5.31 1.57
CA ARG A 117 12.19 4.86 1.26
C ARG A 117 12.54 4.97 -0.21
N HIS A 118 11.60 4.62 -1.10
CA HIS A 118 11.87 4.50 -2.53
C HIS A 118 11.29 5.64 -3.36
N ARG A 119 10.75 6.67 -2.69
CA ARG A 119 10.14 7.87 -3.28
C ARG A 119 9.05 7.55 -4.29
N TYR A 120 8.37 6.41 -4.15
CA TYR A 120 7.23 6.10 -4.99
C TYR A 120 6.17 7.19 -4.80
N LEU A 121 5.72 7.79 -5.91
CA LEU A 121 4.65 8.77 -5.93
C LEU A 121 3.34 8.07 -6.33
N PRO A 122 2.42 7.82 -5.39
CA PRO A 122 1.20 7.12 -5.70
C PRO A 122 0.25 7.95 -6.59
N PRO A 123 -0.68 7.28 -7.29
CA PRO A 123 -1.85 7.91 -7.91
C PRO A 123 -2.52 8.98 -7.03
N PRO A 124 -2.83 10.18 -7.55
CA PRO A 124 -3.44 11.25 -6.78
C PRO A 124 -4.74 10.86 -6.06
N GLU A 125 -5.57 10.02 -6.69
CA GLU A 125 -6.81 9.52 -6.09
C GLU A 125 -6.58 8.63 -4.86
N PHE A 126 -5.45 7.91 -4.81
CA PHE A 126 -5.06 7.13 -3.64
C PHE A 126 -4.60 8.05 -2.51
N VAL A 127 -3.77 9.03 -2.84
CA VAL A 127 -3.29 10.03 -1.87
C VAL A 127 -4.47 10.75 -1.24
N GLU A 128 -5.40 11.22 -2.07
CA GLU A 128 -6.58 11.95 -1.60
C GLU A 128 -7.51 11.05 -0.76
N ALA A 129 -7.72 9.79 -1.14
CA ALA A 129 -8.55 8.86 -0.36
C ALA A 129 -7.94 8.50 1.01
N VAL A 130 -6.62 8.37 1.08
CA VAL A 130 -5.89 8.18 2.36
C VAL A 130 -6.02 9.40 3.25
N LEU A 131 -5.77 10.60 2.72
CA LEU A 131 -5.87 11.85 3.47
C LEU A 131 -7.30 12.11 3.97
N ALA A 132 -8.31 11.73 3.19
CA ALA A 132 -9.71 11.83 3.59
C ALA A 132 -10.18 10.71 4.54
N GLY A 133 -9.34 9.72 4.83
CA GLY A 133 -9.69 8.60 5.72
C GLY A 133 -10.82 7.70 5.20
N ARG A 134 -11.04 7.64 3.88
CA ARG A 134 -12.12 6.83 3.29
C ARG A 134 -11.72 5.37 3.20
N VAL A 135 -11.76 4.67 4.32
CA VAL A 135 -11.37 3.26 4.41
C VAL A 135 -12.47 2.37 3.83
N ALA A 136 -12.07 1.32 3.11
CA ALA A 136 -12.99 0.28 2.66
C ALA A 136 -13.46 -0.60 3.84
N GLY A 137 -14.75 -0.99 3.81
CA GLY A 137 -15.34 -1.89 4.80
C GLY A 137 -14.70 -3.27 4.82
N GLU A 138 -15.02 -4.06 5.85
CA GLU A 138 -14.77 -5.51 5.81
C GLU A 138 -15.78 -6.14 4.84
N ALA A 139 -15.32 -7.07 4.01
CA ALA A 139 -16.20 -7.94 3.22
C ALA A 139 -16.75 -9.06 4.10
#